data_AF-A0A5B9WDT5-F1
#
_entry.id   AF-A0A5B9WDT5-F1
#
_cell.length_a   1.000
_cell.length_b   1.000
_cell.length_c   1.000
_cell.angle_alpha   90.00
_cell.angle_beta   90.00
_cell.angle_gamma   90.00
#
_symmetry.space_group_name_H-M   'P 1'
#
loop_
_entity.id
_entity.type
_entity.pdbx_description
1 polymer ?
#
loop_
_entity_poly.entity_id
_entity_poly.type
_entity_poly.pdbx_seq_one_letter_code
_entity_poly.pdbx_strand_id
1 'polypeptide(L)'
;MTSRPEEDDPRSDANAGVAWFHWYVSRIEAQPKDLPLRCPCCYCRALDERGGFDICPVCFWEDDGQDDHDADVVPGGPNGALSLTQARMNYRQFSACDERSRTQVRPARPEERPDE
;
A
#
# COMPACT_ATOMS: atom_id res chain seq x y z
N MET A 1 1.52 0.22 -24.83
CA MET A 1 0.78 -1.03 -24.54
C MET A 1 1.79 -2.13 -24.25
N THR A 2 2.37 -2.14 -23.06
CA THR A 2 3.17 -3.27 -22.59
C THR A 2 2.31 -3.95 -21.55
N SER A 3 1.72 -5.07 -21.92
CA SER A 3 0.91 -5.89 -21.03
C SER A 3 1.75 -6.27 -19.81
N ARG A 4 1.25 -5.97 -18.61
CA ARG A 4 1.84 -6.45 -17.35
C ARG A 4 1.75 -7.98 -17.38
N PRO A 5 2.85 -8.73 -17.25
CA PRO A 5 2.77 -10.18 -17.26
C PRO A 5 1.85 -10.62 -16.11
N GLU A 6 0.95 -11.56 -16.39
CA GLU A 6 0.19 -12.26 -15.35
C GLU A 6 1.22 -13.05 -14.53
N GLU A 7 1.60 -12.50 -13.38
CA GLU A 7 2.56 -13.10 -12.46
C GLU A 7 1.88 -14.26 -11.73
N ASP A 8 2.43 -15.46 -11.88
CA ASP A 8 1.99 -16.70 -11.24
C ASP A 8 1.87 -16.51 -9.73
N ASP A 9 0.62 -16.51 -9.25
CA ASP A 9 0.26 -16.35 -7.85
C ASP A 9 0.43 -17.69 -7.09
N PRO A 10 1.41 -17.80 -6.17
CA PRO A 10 1.71 -19.05 -5.47
C PRO A 10 0.68 -19.41 -4.40
N ARG A 11 -0.41 -18.64 -4.23
CA ARG A 11 -1.54 -18.97 -3.33
C ARG A 11 -2.29 -20.26 -3.71
N SER A 12 -1.99 -20.85 -4.88
CA SER A 12 -2.64 -22.08 -5.37
C SER A 12 -2.04 -23.38 -4.82
N ASP A 13 -0.86 -23.36 -4.19
CA ASP A 13 -0.16 -24.57 -3.75
C ASP A 13 -0.15 -24.76 -2.22
N ALA A 14 -0.63 -25.92 -1.77
CA ALA A 14 -0.83 -26.29 -0.36
C ALA A 14 0.46 -26.48 0.49
N ASN A 15 1.62 -26.04 0.00
CA ASN A 15 2.92 -26.04 0.71
C ASN A 15 3.45 -24.60 0.95
N ALA A 16 2.53 -23.64 1.05
CA ALA A 16 2.73 -22.21 0.80
C ALA A 16 3.68 -21.40 1.72
N GLY A 17 4.17 -21.92 2.86
CA GLY A 17 4.82 -21.08 3.88
C GLY A 17 6.13 -20.42 3.41
N VAL A 18 7.08 -21.23 2.94
CA VAL A 18 8.43 -20.75 2.58
C VAL A 18 8.44 -20.14 1.18
N ALA A 19 7.65 -20.68 0.24
CA ALA A 19 7.55 -20.17 -1.12
C ALA A 19 6.91 -18.77 -1.16
N TRP A 20 5.83 -18.55 -0.39
CA TRP A 20 5.23 -17.22 -0.25
C TRP A 20 6.22 -16.23 0.36
N PHE A 21 6.94 -16.63 1.42
CA PHE A 21 7.92 -15.76 2.07
C PHE A 21 9.03 -15.33 1.11
N HIS A 22 9.60 -16.25 0.33
CA HIS A 22 10.63 -15.90 -0.67
C HIS A 22 10.09 -15.04 -1.81
N TRP A 23 8.89 -15.34 -2.31
CA TRP A 23 8.23 -14.51 -3.31
C TRP A 23 8.00 -13.09 -2.79
N TYR A 24 7.46 -12.97 -1.58
CA TYR A 24 7.21 -11.69 -0.89
C TYR A 24 8.50 -10.88 -0.72
N VAL A 25 9.56 -11.49 -0.18
CA VAL A 25 10.87 -10.83 0.02
C VAL A 25 11.48 -10.37 -1.31
N SER A 26 11.45 -11.21 -2.35
CA SER A 26 12.00 -10.85 -3.67
C SER A 26 11.31 -9.63 -4.28
N ARG A 27 10.01 -9.47 -4.01
CA ARG A 27 9.20 -8.35 -4.48
C ARG A 27 9.50 -7.06 -3.73
N ILE A 28 9.82 -7.13 -2.45
CA ILE A 28 10.30 -5.98 -1.65
C ILE A 28 11.67 -5.53 -2.17
N GLU A 29 12.61 -6.48 -2.38
CA GLU A 29 13.97 -6.15 -2.80
C GLU A 29 14.05 -5.56 -4.22
N ALA A 30 13.09 -5.89 -5.09
CA ALA A 30 13.05 -5.41 -6.47
C ALA A 30 12.55 -3.95 -6.62
N GLN A 31 12.15 -3.28 -5.53
CA GLN A 31 11.56 -1.94 -5.62
C GLN A 31 12.62 -0.85 -5.77
N PRO A 32 12.36 0.19 -6.58
CA PRO A 32 13.28 1.30 -6.75
C PRO A 32 13.46 2.06 -5.43
N LYS A 33 14.71 2.24 -5.02
CA LYS A 33 15.09 2.78 -3.70
C LYS A 33 15.08 4.31 -3.61
N ASP A 34 14.96 5.03 -4.74
CA ASP A 34 15.31 6.45 -4.82
C ASP A 34 14.25 7.35 -5.49
N LEU A 35 12.96 7.02 -5.41
CA LEU A 35 11.89 7.96 -5.80
C LEU A 35 10.73 7.85 -4.81
N PRO A 36 10.07 8.97 -4.44
CA PRO A 36 8.92 8.91 -3.56
C PRO A 36 7.88 7.95 -4.14
N LEU A 37 7.59 6.90 -3.39
CA LEU A 37 6.72 5.81 -3.79
C LEU A 37 5.27 6.21 -3.51
N ARG A 38 4.38 5.65 -4.34
CA ARG A 38 2.94 5.89 -4.18
C ARG A 38 2.43 5.11 -2.99
N CYS A 39 1.79 5.82 -2.07
CA CYS A 39 1.03 5.19 -1.01
C CYS A 39 -0.06 4.29 -1.62
N PRO A 40 -0.18 3.01 -1.21
CA PRO A 40 -1.17 2.09 -1.79
C PRO A 40 -2.62 2.55 -1.53
N CYS A 41 -2.85 3.37 -0.50
CA CYS A 41 -4.16 3.89 -0.13
C CYS A 41 -4.56 5.12 -0.97
N CYS A 42 -3.75 6.18 -0.96
CA CYS A 42 -4.11 7.47 -1.57
C CYS A 42 -3.44 7.75 -2.93
N TYR A 43 -2.53 6.88 -3.35
CA TYR A 43 -1.72 6.99 -4.56
C TYR A 43 -0.81 8.24 -4.67
N CYS A 44 -0.73 9.05 -3.62
CA CYS A 44 0.21 10.17 -3.57
C CYS A 44 1.64 9.65 -3.35
N ARG A 45 2.62 10.28 -4.00
CA ARG A 45 4.06 9.98 -3.90
C ARG A 45 4.60 10.55 -2.59
N ALA A 46 4.35 9.84 -1.48
CA ALA A 46 4.58 10.35 -0.13
C ALA A 46 5.24 9.34 0.82
N LEU A 47 5.79 8.25 0.27
CA LEU A 47 6.55 7.23 1.01
C LEU A 47 8.00 7.23 0.51
N ASP A 48 8.96 7.00 1.40
CA ASP A 48 10.38 6.96 1.04
C ASP A 48 10.80 5.56 0.57
N GLU A 49 10.22 4.51 1.16
CA GLU A 49 10.41 3.11 0.76
C GLU A 49 9.11 2.30 0.81
N ARG A 50 9.12 1.09 0.24
CA ARG A 50 7.95 0.19 0.28
C ARG A 50 8.10 -0.83 1.38
N GLY A 51 7.03 -1.02 2.15
CA GLY A 51 7.01 -1.93 3.29
C GLY A 51 7.91 -1.45 4.43
N GLY A 52 8.27 -0.17 4.44
CA GLY A 52 9.14 0.46 5.43
C GLY A 52 8.44 0.85 6.73
N PHE A 53 7.14 0.54 6.86
CA PHE A 53 6.30 0.95 7.99
C PHE A 53 6.16 2.47 8.11
N ASP A 54 6.38 3.20 7.01
CA ASP A 54 6.11 4.64 6.93
C ASP A 54 4.61 4.91 7.01
N ILE A 55 4.23 5.91 7.81
CA ILE A 55 2.85 6.41 7.85
C ILE A 55 2.69 7.51 6.80
N CYS A 56 1.85 7.28 5.80
CA CYS A 56 1.60 8.24 4.74
C CYS A 56 1.01 9.54 5.32
N PRO A 57 1.66 10.71 5.20
CA PRO A 57 1.16 11.95 5.79
C PRO A 57 -0.10 12.51 5.10
N VAL A 58 -0.45 11.98 3.92
CA VAL A 58 -1.61 12.43 3.13
C VAL A 58 -2.89 11.71 3.56
N CYS A 59 -2.80 10.44 3.95
CA CYS A 59 -3.98 9.64 4.31
C CYS A 59 -3.88 8.90 5.63
N PHE A 60 -2.72 8.87 6.28
CA PHE A 60 -2.44 8.19 7.54
C PHE A 60 -2.46 6.65 7.49
N TRP A 61 -2.35 6.05 6.30
CA TRP A 61 -2.14 4.61 6.13
C TRP A 61 -0.67 4.26 6.40
N GLU A 62 -0.41 3.23 7.21
CA GLU A 62 0.95 2.69 7.39
C GLU A 62 1.28 1.70 6.29
N ASP A 63 2.42 1.86 5.63
CA ASP A 63 2.86 0.94 4.59
C ASP A 63 3.50 -0.33 5.19
N ASP A 64 2.63 -1.26 5.58
CA ASP A 64 2.96 -2.59 6.12
C ASP A 64 3.27 -3.64 5.04
N GLY A 65 3.28 -3.23 3.76
CA GLY A 65 3.52 -4.09 2.60
C GLY A 65 2.25 -4.44 1.81
N GLN A 66 1.04 -4.21 2.34
CA GLN A 66 -0.23 -4.54 1.65
C GLN A 66 -0.45 -3.72 0.36
N ASP A 67 -0.82 -4.37 -0.74
CA ASP A 67 -1.07 -3.75 -2.06
C ASP A 67 -2.32 -4.31 -2.77
N ASP A 68 -2.46 -4.06 -4.07
CA ASP A 68 -3.62 -4.47 -4.89
C ASP A 68 -3.99 -5.95 -4.77
N HIS A 69 -3.00 -6.85 -4.70
CA HIS A 69 -3.23 -8.30 -4.71
C HIS A 69 -3.87 -8.85 -3.43
N ASP A 70 -3.81 -8.10 -2.34
CA ASP A 70 -4.29 -8.43 -1.01
C ASP A 70 -5.11 -7.28 -0.41
N ALA A 71 -5.61 -6.36 -1.24
CA ALA A 71 -6.26 -5.13 -0.80
C ALA A 71 -7.55 -5.33 0.00
N ASP A 72 -8.24 -6.46 -0.20
CA ASP A 72 -9.47 -6.82 0.52
C ASP A 72 -9.21 -7.56 1.83
N VAL A 73 -7.97 -7.98 2.08
CA VAL A 73 -7.57 -8.65 3.32
C VAL A 73 -7.54 -7.61 4.45
N VAL A 74 -7.92 -8.04 5.65
CA VAL A 74 -7.68 -7.28 6.90
C VAL A 74 -6.54 -7.98 7.63
N PRO A 75 -5.28 -7.55 7.49
CA PRO A 75 -4.14 -8.22 8.11
C PRO A 75 -4.15 -8.06 9.64
N GLY A 76 -4.80 -7.01 10.14
CA GLY A 76 -4.66 -6.56 11.51
C GLY A 76 -3.51 -5.56 11.66
N GLY A 77 -2.96 -5.46 12.88
CA GLY A 77 -1.75 -4.68 13.14
C GLY A 77 -1.97 -3.15 13.15
N PRO A 78 -1.05 -2.37 12.57
CA PRO A 78 -1.01 -0.90 12.66
C PRO A 78 -2.22 -0.23 11.99
N ASN A 79 -2.70 -0.81 10.88
CA ASN A 79 -3.90 -0.37 10.16
C ASN A 79 -5.21 -0.91 10.79
N GLY A 80 -5.10 -1.65 11.90
CA GLY A 80 -6.23 -2.10 12.71
C GLY A 80 -7.15 -3.06 11.96
N ALA A 81 -8.45 -2.76 11.96
CA ALA A 81 -9.48 -3.59 11.32
C ALA A 81 -9.80 -3.15 9.87
N LEU A 82 -9.00 -2.28 9.27
CA LEU A 82 -9.21 -1.80 7.92
C LEU A 82 -8.52 -2.70 6.90
N SER A 83 -9.20 -2.94 5.79
CA SER A 83 -8.55 -3.38 4.55
C SER A 83 -8.09 -2.17 3.75
N LEU A 84 -7.09 -2.33 2.91
CA LEU A 84 -6.65 -1.29 1.98
C LEU A 84 -7.79 -0.82 1.05
N THR A 85 -8.67 -1.72 0.63
CA THR A 85 -9.88 -1.38 -0.13
C THR A 85 -10.79 -0.43 0.64
N GLN A 86 -11.02 -0.67 1.93
CA GLN A 86 -11.80 0.24 2.78
C GLN A 86 -11.09 1.58 2.98
N ALA A 87 -9.77 1.56 3.20
CA ALA A 87 -8.97 2.77 3.34
C ALA A 87 -9.00 3.65 2.09
N ARG A 88 -8.95 3.05 0.89
CA ARG A 88 -9.12 3.75 -0.39
C ARG A 88 -10.48 4.42 -0.51
N MET A 89 -11.55 3.75 -0.09
CA MET A 89 -12.90 4.33 -0.07
C MET A 89 -12.99 5.49 0.92
N ASN A 90 -12.45 5.33 2.12
CA ASN A 90 -12.39 6.34 3.17
C ASN A 90 -11.64 7.59 2.69
N TYR A 91 -10.48 7.41 2.04
CA TYR A 91 -9.70 8.53 1.52
C TYR A 91 -10.48 9.33 0.47
N ARG A 92 -11.20 8.65 -0.43
CA ARG A 92 -12.08 9.31 -1.41
C ARG A 92 -13.22 10.10 -0.75
N GLN A 93 -13.70 9.65 0.40
CA GLN A 93 -14.83 10.27 1.09
C GLN A 93 -14.43 11.44 2.00
N PHE A 94 -13.33 11.31 2.75
CA PHE A 94 -12.95 12.29 3.78
C PHE A 94 -11.43 12.53 3.89
N SER A 95 -10.65 12.15 2.89
CA SER A 95 -9.20 12.42 2.77
C SER A 95 -8.34 11.85 3.90
N ALA A 96 -8.78 10.74 4.51
CA ALA A 96 -7.98 9.94 5.45
C ALA A 96 -8.32 8.44 5.28
N CYS A 97 -7.45 7.54 5.70
CA CYS A 97 -7.66 6.10 5.66
C CYS A 97 -8.72 5.62 6.67
N ASP A 98 -8.89 6.36 7.77
CA ASP A 98 -9.86 6.16 8.84
C ASP A 98 -10.43 7.53 9.25
N GLU A 99 -11.70 7.58 9.63
CA GLU A 99 -12.36 8.80 10.11
C GLU A 99 -11.66 9.36 11.37
N ARG A 100 -11.10 8.48 12.21
CA ARG A 100 -10.36 8.85 13.43
C ARG A 100 -9.06 9.58 13.12
N SER A 101 -8.48 9.34 11.95
CA SER A 101 -7.17 9.85 11.54
C SER A 101 -7.24 11.19 10.81
N ARG A 102 -8.44 11.76 10.62
CA ARG A 102 -8.65 13.01 9.87
C ARG A 102 -7.90 14.23 10.41
N THR A 103 -7.55 14.23 11.69
CA THR A 103 -6.77 15.32 12.31
C THR A 103 -5.25 15.13 12.18
N GLN A 104 -4.81 13.98 11.68
CA GLN A 104 -3.39 13.62 11.53
C GLN A 104 -2.88 13.77 10.09
N VAL A 105 -3.76 14.04 9.13
CA VAL A 105 -3.40 14.18 7.71
C VAL A 105 -3.09 15.63 7.33
N ARG A 106 -2.31 15.78 6.26
CA ARG A 106 -2.15 17.04 5.53
C ARG A 106 -2.59 16.88 4.06
N PRO A 107 -2.95 17.96 3.37
CA PRO A 107 -3.11 17.92 1.92
C PRO A 107 -1.84 17.43 1.23
N ALA A 108 -2.01 16.71 0.12
CA ALA A 108 -0.90 16.38 -0.78
C ALA A 108 -0.30 17.66 -1.37
N ARG A 109 1.04 17.74 -1.36
CA ARG A 109 1.77 18.79 -2.07
C ARG A 109 1.60 18.59 -3.57
N PRO A 110 1.72 19.64 -4.41
CA PRO A 110 1.56 19.51 -5.85
C PRO A 110 2.40 18.40 -6.48
N GLU A 111 3.65 18.26 -6.06
CA GLU A 111 4.61 17.24 -6.52
C GLU A 111 4.29 15.81 -6.06
N GLU A 112 3.46 15.65 -5.03
CA GLU A 112 3.06 14.34 -4.49
C GLU A 112 1.80 13.79 -5.18
N ARG A 113 1.09 14.63 -5.94
CA ARG A 113 -0.17 14.23 -6.55
C ARG A 113 0.06 13.12 -7.58
N PRO A 114 -0.90 12.18 -7.74
CA PRO A 114 -0.85 11.24 -8.85
C PRO A 114 -0.79 11.98 -10.18
N ASP A 115 -0.09 11.41 -11.17
CA ASP A 115 -0.11 11.90 -12.54
C ASP A 115 -1.55 11.75 -13.10
N GLU A 116 -2.03 12.73 -13.88
CA GLU A 116 -3.37 12.73 -14.50
C GLU A 116 -3.58 11.58 -15.50
#